data_AF-A0A3A3YYY8-F1
#
_entry.id   AF-A0A3A3YYY8-F1
#
_cell.length_a   1.000
_cell.length_b   1.000
_cell.length_c   1.000
_cell.angle_alpha   90.00
_cell.angle_beta   90.00
_cell.angle_gamma   90.00
#
_symmetry.space_group_name_H-M   'P 1'
#
loop_
_entity.id
_entity.type
_entity.pdbx_description
1 polymer ?
#
loop_
_entity_poly.entity_id
_entity_poly.type
_entity_poly.pdbx_seq_one_letter_code
_entity_poly.pdbx_strand_id
1 'polypeptide(L)'
;MLLSRRSAWALVLAGVFQWLVWPGFLRNIWQDERSWDAGPTSFFLVHLVLTAASLGVGLVVGAIGVRGLRGTPAPVRREREPAR
;
A
#
# COMPACT_ATOMS: atom_id res chain seq x y z
N MET A 1 -1.07 -19.92 6.89
CA MET A 1 -1.27 -19.03 8.06
C MET A 1 -2.31 -17.98 7.68
N LEU A 2 -3.39 -17.83 8.44
CA LEU A 2 -4.39 -16.78 8.21
C LEU A 2 -3.82 -15.43 8.67
N LEU A 3 -4.08 -14.36 7.93
CA LEU A 3 -3.58 -13.02 8.26
C LEU A 3 -4.31 -12.49 9.51
N SER A 4 -3.58 -12.18 10.58
CA SER A 4 -4.21 -11.59 11.78
C SER A 4 -4.82 -10.23 11.45
N ARG A 5 -5.88 -9.82 12.17
CA ARG A 5 -6.53 -8.51 11.96
C ARG A 5 -5.55 -7.33 12.12
N ARG A 6 -4.60 -7.44 13.05
CA ARG A 6 -3.53 -6.43 13.24
C ARG A 6 -2.59 -6.37 12.04
N SER A 7 -2.15 -7.52 11.56
CA SER A 7 -1.30 -7.62 10.36
C SER A 7 -2.02 -7.09 9.12
N ALA A 8 -3.32 -7.37 8.98
CA ALA A 8 -4.13 -6.86 7.87
C ALA A 8 -4.19 -5.32 7.86
N TRP A 9 -4.41 -4.69 9.01
CA TRP A 9 -4.33 -3.23 9.13
C TRP A 9 -2.93 -2.69 8.84
N ALA A 10 -1.88 -3.37 9.30
CA ALA A 10 -0.51 -2.97 8.99
C ALA A 10 -0.25 -2.94 7.48
N LEU A 11 -0.76 -3.92 6.71
CA LEU A 11 -0.67 -3.93 5.25
C LEU A 11 -1.46 -2.78 4.61
N VAL A 12 -2.67 -2.48 5.09
CA VAL A 12 -3.45 -1.34 4.59
C VAL A 12 -2.69 -0.04 4.80
N LEU A 13 -2.18 0.18 6.02
CA LEU A 13 -1.42 1.39 6.35
C LEU A 13 -0.13 1.49 5.52
N ALA A 14 0.59 0.38 5.33
CA ALA A 14 1.79 0.35 4.49
C ALA A 14 1.47 0.72 3.03
N GLY A 15 0.36 0.19 2.48
CA GLY A 15 -0.11 0.55 1.15
C GLY A 15 -0.47 2.02 1.03
N VAL A 16 -1.26 2.55 1.98
CA VAL A 16 -1.65 3.96 2.01
C VAL A 16 -0.43 4.87 2.13
N PHE A 17 0.54 4.52 2.97
CA PHE A 17 1.78 5.30 3.13
C PHE A 17 2.54 5.44 1.82
N GLN A 18 2.67 4.37 1.03
CA GLN A 18 3.28 4.43 -0.31
C GLN A 18 2.56 5.45 -1.20
N TRP A 19 1.23 5.44 -1.21
CA TRP A 19 0.41 6.37 -2.00
C TRP A 19 0.49 7.82 -1.52
N LEU A 20 0.85 8.07 -0.26
CA LEU A 20 1.05 9.42 0.25
C LEU A 20 2.43 9.98 -0.08
N VAL A 21 3.47 9.15 -0.01
CA VAL A 21 4.86 9.60 -0.17
C VAL A 21 5.25 9.75 -1.64
N TRP A 22 4.97 8.75 -2.47
CA TRP A 22 5.53 8.69 -3.81
C TRP A 22 5.03 9.76 -4.78
N PRO A 23 3.75 10.19 -4.77
CA PRO A 23 3.32 11.31 -5.62
C PRO A 23 4.03 12.62 -5.27
N GLY A 24 4.28 12.88 -3.98
CA GLY A 24 5.06 14.03 -3.53
C GLY A 24 6.52 13.94 -3.98
N PHE A 25 7.13 12.76 -3.86
CA PHE A 25 8.47 12.50 -4.38
C PHE A 25 8.56 12.75 -5.89
N LEU A 26 7.66 12.19 -6.70
CA LEU A 26 7.65 12.37 -8.15
C LEU A 26 7.42 13.83 -8.54
N ARG A 27 6.58 14.57 -7.79
CA ARG A 27 6.44 16.01 -7.98
C ARG A 27 7.76 16.74 -7.76
N ASN A 28 8.51 16.40 -6.72
CA ASN A 28 9.82 17.03 -6.46
C ASN A 28 10.82 16.71 -7.58
N ILE A 29 10.86 15.45 -8.05
CA ILE A 29 11.71 15.05 -9.18
C ILE A 29 11.31 15.80 -10.46
N TRP A 30 10.01 15.91 -10.75
CA TRP A 30 9.53 16.65 -11.91
C TRP A 30 10.02 18.11 -11.92
N GLN A 31 10.15 18.74 -10.74
CA GLN A 31 10.61 20.12 -10.61
C GLN A 31 12.14 20.26 -10.56
N ASP A 32 12.90 19.16 -10.50
CA ASP A 32 14.36 19.17 -10.50
C ASP A 32 14.88 19.49 -11.92
N GLU A 33 15.87 20.39 -12.02
CA GLU A 33 16.46 20.80 -13.31
C GLU A 33 17.04 19.62 -14.09
N ARG A 34 17.54 18.57 -13.41
CA ARG A 34 18.10 17.37 -14.04
C ARG A 34 17.05 16.53 -14.76
N SER A 35 15.76 16.76 -14.52
CA SER A 35 14.69 15.97 -15.13
C SER A 35 14.44 16.33 -16.60
N TRP A 36 14.90 17.51 -17.03
CA TRP A 36 14.58 18.06 -18.35
C TRP A 36 15.83 18.56 -19.07
N ASP A 37 16.08 18.02 -20.26
CA ASP A 37 17.09 18.53 -21.18
C ASP A 37 16.66 18.19 -22.62
N ALA A 38 16.13 19.18 -23.34
CA ALA A 38 15.42 19.01 -24.62
C ALA A 38 14.28 17.95 -24.63
N GLY A 39 13.91 17.43 -23.46
CA GLY A 39 12.97 16.33 -23.25
C GLY A 39 13.19 15.66 -21.88
N PRO A 40 12.43 14.60 -21.55
CA PRO A 40 12.61 13.86 -20.30
C PRO A 40 13.97 13.15 -20.30
N THR A 41 14.77 13.40 -19.28
CA THR A 41 16.08 12.76 -19.13
C THR A 41 15.97 11.36 -18.56
N SER A 42 17.06 10.59 -18.61
CA SER A 42 17.15 9.30 -17.92
C SER A 42 16.94 9.43 -16.41
N PHE A 43 17.36 10.55 -15.81
CA PHE A 43 17.11 10.84 -14.40
C PHE A 43 15.61 10.87 -14.11
N PHE A 44 14.82 11.61 -14.90
CA PHE A 44 13.37 11.62 -14.72
C PHE A 44 12.74 10.25 -14.95
N LEU A 45 13.09 9.59 -16.07
CA LEU A 45 12.46 8.33 -16.48
C LEU A 45 12.66 7.20 -15.45
N VAL A 46 13.86 7.08 -14.88
CA VAL A 46 14.15 6.07 -13.84
C VAL A 46 13.26 6.32 -12.62
N HIS A 47 13.16 7.56 -12.15
CA HIS A 47 12.35 7.89 -10.98
C HIS A 47 10.86 7.75 -11.25
N LEU A 48 10.40 8.03 -12.47
CA LEU A 48 9.02 7.80 -12.88
C LEU A 48 8.68 6.30 -12.81
N VAL A 49 9.52 5.43 -13.37
CA VAL A 49 9.33 3.98 -13.33
C VAL A 49 9.38 3.46 -11.88
N LEU A 50 10.35 3.90 -11.08
CA LEU A 50 10.46 3.54 -9.67
C LEU A 50 9.20 3.97 -8.87
N THR A 51 8.69 5.17 -9.14
CA THR A 51 7.46 5.67 -8.52
C THR A 51 6.27 4.80 -8.92
N ALA A 52 6.08 4.53 -10.21
CA ALA A 52 4.96 3.74 -10.71
C ALA A 52 4.99 2.31 -10.15
N ALA A 53 6.16 1.67 -10.13
CA ALA A 53 6.34 0.34 -9.55
C ALA A 53 6.01 0.34 -8.05
N SER A 54 6.48 1.34 -7.31
CA SER A 54 6.23 1.46 -5.86
C SER A 54 4.76 1.69 -5.53
N LEU A 55 4.05 2.52 -6.33
CA LEU A 55 2.61 2.70 -6.20
C LEU A 55 1.85 1.40 -6.50
N GLY A 56 2.28 0.64 -7.51
CA GLY A 56 1.74 -0.69 -7.81
C GLY A 56 1.90 -1.66 -6.65
N VAL A 57 3.11 -1.72 -6.05
CA VAL A 57 3.37 -2.52 -4.85
C VAL A 57 2.48 -2.08 -3.69
N GLY A 58 2.39 -0.77 -3.43
CA GLY A 58 1.54 -0.22 -2.39
C GLY A 58 0.06 -0.57 -2.58
N LEU A 59 -0.44 -0.55 -3.82
CA LEU A 59 -1.79 -0.94 -4.16
C LEU A 59 -2.04 -2.44 -3.89
N VAL A 60 -1.13 -3.31 -4.33
CA VAL A 60 -1.24 -4.77 -4.11
C VAL A 60 -1.21 -5.09 -2.61
N VAL A 61 -0.26 -4.53 -1.88
CA VAL A 61 -0.12 -4.71 -0.43
C VAL A 61 -1.37 -4.22 0.31
N GLY A 62 -1.84 -3.02 0.00
CA GLY A 62 -3.07 -2.47 0.58
C GLY A 62 -4.29 -3.34 0.28
N ALA A 63 -4.42 -3.82 -0.96
CA ALA A 63 -5.52 -4.69 -1.36
C ALA A 63 -5.49 -6.05 -0.66
N ILE A 64 -4.32 -6.63 -0.38
CA ILE A 64 -4.19 -7.84 0.44
C ILE A 64 -4.66 -7.55 1.87
N GLY A 65 -4.26 -6.41 2.45
CA GLY A 65 -4.74 -5.97 3.77
C GLY A 65 -6.26 -5.85 3.83
N VAL A 66 -6.88 -5.17 2.86
CA VAL A 66 -8.34 -5.01 2.78
C VAL A 66 -9.04 -6.36 2.66
N ARG A 67 -8.52 -7.29 1.85
CA ARG A 67 -9.08 -8.65 1.73
C ARG A 67 -8.99 -9.41 3.06
N GLY A 68 -7.86 -9.30 3.77
CA GLY A 68 -7.69 -9.89 5.11
C GLY A 68 -8.70 -9.37 6.14
N LEU A 69 -9.04 -8.08 6.08
CA LEU A 69 -10.06 -7.49 6.96
C LEU A 69 -11.48 -7.97 6.63
N ARG A 70 -11.80 -8.18 5.35
CA ARG A 70 -13.14 -8.66 4.90
C ARG A 70 -13.36 -10.15 5.15
N GLY A 71 -12.29 -10.94 5.13
CA GLY A 71 -12.34 -12.40 5.28
C GLY A 71 -12.30 -12.93 6.72
N THR A 72 -12.41 -12.07 7.75
CA THR A 72 -12.42 -12.52 9.17
C THR A 72 -13.87 -12.80 9.61
N PRO A 73 -14.31 -14.06 9.79
CA PRO A 73 -15.63 -14.33 10.33
C PRO A 73 -15.71 -13.84 11.79
N ALA A 74 -16.87 -13.29 12.18
CA ALA A 74 -17.11 -12.92 13.58
C ALA A 74 -16.93 -14.17 14.47
N PRO A 75 -16.29 -14.04 15.65
CA PRO A 75 -16.22 -15.16 16.59
C PRO A 75 -17.66 -15.54 16.93
N VAL A 76 -18.09 -16.73 16.50
CA VAL A 76 -19.34 -17.34 16.97
C VAL A 76 -19.24 -17.35 18.49
N ARG A 77 -20.05 -16.52 19.14
CA ARG A 77 -20.20 -16.53 20.59
C ARG A 77 -20.62 -17.94 20.94
N ARG A 78 -19.67 -18.77 21.42
CA ARG A 78 -19.98 -20.09 21.96
C ARG A 78 -20.93 -19.82 23.11
N GLU A 79 -22.22 -20.07 22.86
CA GLU A 79 -23.25 -20.06 23.86
C GLU A 79 -22.81 -21.11 24.88
N ARG A 80 -22.31 -20.64 26.03
CA ARG A 80 -22.06 -21.53 27.16
C ARG A 80 -23.43 -21.94 27.64
N GLU A 81 -23.82 -23.13 27.21
CA GLU A 81 -24.97 -23.87 27.69
C GLU A 81 -24.99 -23.81 29.24
N PRO A 82 -26.10 -23.40 29.87
CA PRO A 82 -26.22 -23.41 31.31
C PRO A 82 -26.29 -24.88 31.76
N ALA A 83 -25.22 -25.37 32.39
CA ALA A 83 -25.23 -26.64 33.09
C ALA A 83 -26.26 -26.53 34.23
N ARG A 84 -27.29 -27.37 34.14
CA ARG A 84 -28.30 -27.61 35.18
C ARG A 84 -27.68 -28.24 36.42
#